data_AF-A0A536CLC5-F1
#
_entry.id   AF-A0A536CLC5-F1
#
_cell.length_a   1.000
_cell.length_b   1.000
_cell.length_c   1.000
_cell.angle_alpha   90.00
_cell.angle_beta   90.00
_cell.angle_gamma   90.00
#
_symmetry.space_group_name_H-M   'P 1'
#
loop_
_entity.id
_entity.type
_entity.pdbx_description
1 polymer ?
#
loop_
_entity_poly.entity_id
_entity_poly.type
_entity_poly.pdbx_seq_one_letter_code
_entity_poly.pdbx_strand_id
1 'polypeptide(L)'
;MAIIPTTALQIERDGALRVLRRNPEASRFMFERLSRTIRTLEVKAEDLAFLDVTSRLAKYLLEIAKTGLPLPLTQDDLAAAIGSTRMTVNKLLADFEKRGLIDVERRNVRVIDEALLLREVRP
;
A
#
# COMPACT_ATOMS: atom_id res chain seq x y z
N MET A 1 -12.63 -3.28 -8.23
CA MET A 1 -13.59 -4.06 -7.42
C MET A 1 -13.37 -3.68 -5.96
N ALA A 2 -14.40 -3.43 -5.17
CA ALA A 2 -14.21 -3.10 -3.76
C ALA A 2 -13.72 -4.34 -2.99
N ILE A 3 -12.71 -4.18 -2.14
CA ILE A 3 -12.09 -5.28 -1.37
C ILE A 3 -12.99 -5.67 -0.17
N ILE A 4 -13.82 -4.73 0.30
CA ILE A 4 -14.78 -4.87 1.41
C ILE A 4 -16.10 -4.17 1.04
N PRO A 5 -17.24 -4.46 1.72
CA PRO A 5 -18.49 -3.71 1.53
C PRO A 5 -18.24 -2.20 1.63
N THR A 6 -18.54 -1.47 0.55
CA THR A 6 -18.13 -0.07 0.38
C THR A 6 -19.22 0.71 -0.36
N THR A 7 -19.59 1.88 0.17
CA THR A 7 -20.42 2.86 -0.53
C THR A 7 -19.52 3.96 -1.08
N ALA A 8 -19.56 4.20 -2.38
CA ALA A 8 -18.81 5.26 -3.03
C ALA A 8 -19.75 6.38 -3.49
N LEU A 9 -19.31 7.64 -3.33
CA LEU A 9 -19.98 8.80 -3.90
C LEU A 9 -19.25 9.22 -5.17
N GLN A 10 -20.00 9.48 -6.23
CA GLN A 10 -19.46 9.93 -7.50
C GLN A 10 -19.82 11.39 -7.74
N ILE A 11 -18.84 12.17 -8.21
CA ILE A 11 -19.03 13.55 -8.65
C ILE A 11 -18.73 13.59 -10.14
N GLU A 12 -19.66 14.12 -10.94
CA GLU A 12 -19.43 14.32 -12.38
C GLU A 12 -18.29 15.32 -12.60
N ARG A 13 -17.48 15.06 -13.65
CA ARG A 13 -16.32 15.89 -13.99
C ARG A 13 -16.66 17.38 -14.06
N ASP A 14 -17.74 17.72 -14.75
CA ASP A 14 -18.12 19.13 -14.92
C ASP A 14 -18.63 19.75 -13.61
N GLY A 15 -19.28 18.95 -12.76
CA GLY A 15 -19.64 19.34 -11.40
C GLY A 15 -18.41 19.65 -10.56
N ALA A 16 -17.42 18.75 -10.54
CA ALA A 16 -16.16 18.95 -9.84
C ALA A 16 -15.42 20.20 -10.34
N LEU A 17 -15.29 20.37 -11.67
CA LEU A 17 -14.64 21.55 -12.24
C LEU A 17 -15.37 22.86 -11.92
N ARG A 18 -16.71 22.85 -11.85
CA ARG A 18 -17.48 24.02 -11.39
C ARG A 18 -17.16 24.37 -9.94
N VAL A 19 -17.05 23.39 -9.05
CA VAL A 19 -16.70 23.61 -7.63
C VAL A 19 -15.30 24.19 -7.53
N LEU A 20 -14.30 23.60 -8.21
CA LEU A 20 -12.92 24.08 -8.16
C LEU A 20 -12.79 25.52 -8.66
N ARG A 21 -13.49 25.88 -9.74
CA ARG A 21 -13.48 27.26 -10.26
C ARG A 21 -14.11 28.28 -9.30
N ARG A 22 -15.13 27.89 -8.54
CA ARG A 22 -15.88 28.79 -7.64
C ARG A 22 -15.34 28.83 -6.23
N ASN A 23 -14.51 27.87 -5.84
CA ASN A 23 -13.96 27.75 -4.50
C ASN A 23 -12.42 27.60 -4.55
N PRO A 24 -11.67 28.69 -4.30
CA PRO A 24 -10.20 28.67 -4.26
C PRO A 24 -9.62 27.71 -3.22
N GLU A 25 -10.28 27.52 -2.07
CA GLU A 25 -9.83 26.56 -1.05
C GLU A 25 -9.95 25.12 -1.55
N ALA A 26 -11.03 24.79 -2.28
CA ALA A 26 -11.16 23.48 -2.91
C ALA A 26 -10.06 23.25 -3.96
N SER A 27 -9.71 24.27 -4.74
CA SER A 27 -8.58 24.19 -5.69
C SER A 27 -7.24 23.97 -4.99
N ARG A 28 -6.96 24.73 -3.92
CA ARG A 28 -5.75 24.55 -3.12
C ARG A 28 -5.68 23.15 -2.52
N PHE A 29 -6.78 22.66 -1.95
CA PHE A 29 -6.88 21.31 -1.43
C PHE A 29 -6.53 20.28 -2.51
N MET A 30 -7.09 20.41 -3.72
CA MET A 30 -6.78 19.50 -4.83
C MET A 30 -5.30 19.53 -5.24
N PHE A 31 -4.68 20.71 -5.31
CA PHE A 31 -3.24 20.81 -5.58
C PHE A 31 -2.40 20.15 -4.49
N GLU A 32 -2.72 20.37 -3.22
CA GLU A 32 -2.04 19.70 -2.10
C GLU A 32 -2.18 18.18 -2.18
N ARG A 33 -3.37 17.67 -2.54
CA ARG A 33 -3.57 16.23 -2.78
C ARG A 33 -2.74 15.73 -3.96
N LEU A 34 -2.70 16.44 -5.08
CA LEU A 34 -1.86 16.07 -6.24
C LEU A 34 -0.38 16.05 -5.89
N SER A 35 0.13 17.06 -5.20
CA SER A 35 1.53 17.09 -4.75
C SER A 35 1.88 15.93 -3.81
N ARG A 36 0.97 15.54 -2.92
CA ARG A 36 1.15 14.35 -2.06
C ARG A 36 1.15 13.06 -2.89
N THR A 37 0.26 12.94 -3.87
CA THR A 37 0.23 11.79 -4.78
C THR A 37 1.54 11.67 -5.56
N ILE A 38 2.07 12.77 -6.11
CA ILE A 38 3.35 12.78 -6.83
C ILE A 38 4.49 12.29 -5.92
N ARG A 39 4.64 12.86 -4.72
CA ARG A 39 5.66 12.43 -3.75
C ARG A 39 5.54 10.94 -3.39
N THR A 40 4.32 10.45 -3.26
CA THR A 40 4.08 9.03 -2.97
C THR A 40 4.53 8.14 -4.14
N LEU A 41 4.31 8.59 -5.38
CA LEU A 41 4.77 7.88 -6.57
C LEU A 41 6.29 7.90 -6.71
N GLU A 42 6.93 9.02 -6.38
CA GLU A 42 8.40 9.15 -6.34
C GLU A 42 9.01 8.16 -5.35
N VAL A 43 8.50 8.08 -4.12
CA VAL A 43 8.97 7.10 -3.11
C VAL A 43 8.79 5.66 -3.59
N LYS A 44 7.68 5.35 -4.26
CA LYS A 44 7.49 4.00 -4.82
C LYS A 44 8.46 3.69 -5.96
N ALA A 45 8.78 4.68 -6.78
CA ALA A 45 9.76 4.51 -7.85
C ALA A 45 11.18 4.31 -7.28
N GLU A 46 11.53 5.06 -6.24
CA GLU A 46 12.77 4.89 -5.47
C GLU A 46 12.84 3.47 -4.87
N ASP A 47 11.77 3.01 -4.22
CA ASP A 47 11.71 1.66 -3.67
C ASP A 47 11.95 0.58 -4.74
N LEU A 48 11.38 0.75 -5.93
CA LEU A 48 11.60 -0.19 -7.04
C LEU A 48 13.03 -0.15 -7.58
N ALA A 49 13.69 1.00 -7.51
CA ALA A 49 15.06 1.20 -8.00
C ALA A 49 16.12 0.70 -7.01
N PHE A 50 15.88 0.86 -5.71
CA PHE A 50 16.89 0.65 -4.68
C PHE A 50 16.62 -0.52 -3.74
N LEU A 51 15.35 -0.85 -3.44
CA LEU A 51 15.05 -1.94 -2.52
C LEU A 51 14.94 -3.26 -3.27
N ASP A 52 15.44 -4.33 -2.66
CA ASP A 52 15.16 -5.70 -3.11
C ASP A 52 13.69 -6.09 -2.84
N VAL A 53 13.24 -7.19 -3.44
CA VAL A 53 11.84 -7.64 -3.31
C VAL A 53 11.45 -7.90 -1.84
N THR A 54 12.38 -8.42 -1.04
CA THR A 54 12.20 -8.69 0.39
C THR A 54 11.88 -7.42 1.15
N SER A 55 12.72 -6.40 0.97
CA SER A 55 12.58 -5.09 1.60
C SER A 55 11.30 -4.39 1.18
N ARG A 56 10.91 -4.48 -0.10
CA ARG A 56 9.63 -3.92 -0.58
C ARG A 56 8.42 -4.61 0.05
N LEU A 57 8.45 -5.94 0.20
CA LEU A 57 7.37 -6.67 0.87
C LEU A 57 7.26 -6.27 2.34
N ALA A 58 8.38 -6.25 3.07
CA ALA A 58 8.41 -5.84 4.47
C ALA A 58 7.86 -4.41 4.65
N LYS A 59 8.36 -3.45 3.85
CA LYS A 59 7.89 -2.07 3.86
C LYS A 59 6.39 -1.97 3.57
N TYR A 60 5.88 -2.73 2.59
CA TYR A 60 4.47 -2.71 2.24
C TYR A 60 3.57 -3.27 3.35
N LEU A 61 3.97 -4.36 4.00
CA LEU A 61 3.24 -4.94 5.12
C LEU A 61 3.20 -3.99 6.34
N LEU A 62 4.29 -3.28 6.61
CA LEU A 62 4.34 -2.23 7.65
C LEU A 62 3.36 -1.08 7.33
N GLU A 63 3.28 -0.63 6.09
CA GLU A 63 2.33 0.40 5.67
C GLU A 63 0.88 -0.06 5.81
N ILE A 64 0.57 -1.33 5.49
CA ILE A 64 -0.78 -1.88 5.71
C ILE A 64 -1.09 -1.98 7.20
N ALA A 65 -0.14 -2.40 8.03
CA ALA A 65 -0.35 -2.52 9.48
C ALA A 65 -0.74 -1.18 10.12
N LYS A 66 -0.21 -0.05 9.63
CA LYS A 66 -0.59 1.30 10.07
C LYS A 66 -2.06 1.63 9.85
N THR A 67 -2.74 0.98 8.92
CA THR A 67 -4.18 1.19 8.69
C THR A 67 -5.04 0.59 9.79
N GLY A 68 -4.49 -0.31 10.62
CA GLY A 68 -5.19 -0.96 11.73
C GLY A 68 -6.29 -1.93 11.31
N LEU A 69 -6.48 -2.16 10.01
CA LEU A 69 -7.55 -2.98 9.46
C LEU A 69 -6.97 -4.23 8.80
N PRO A 70 -7.48 -5.43 9.11
CA PRO A 70 -7.13 -6.63 8.35
C PRO A 70 -7.68 -6.49 6.93
N LEU A 71 -6.77 -6.36 5.96
CA LEU A 71 -7.12 -6.33 4.54
C LEU A 71 -7.01 -7.74 3.96
N PRO A 72 -8.09 -8.28 3.35
CA PRO A 72 -8.07 -9.61 2.75
C PRO A 72 -7.33 -9.57 1.41
N LEU A 73 -6.01 -9.43 1.45
CA LEU A 73 -5.13 -9.37 0.28
C LEU A 73 -4.66 -10.76 -0.12
N THR A 74 -4.80 -11.08 -1.41
CA THR A 74 -4.22 -12.29 -1.97
C THR A 74 -2.73 -12.11 -2.23
N GLN A 75 -1.99 -13.20 -2.43
CA GLN A 75 -0.59 -13.12 -2.82
C GLN A 75 -0.41 -12.44 -4.20
N ASP A 76 -1.44 -12.49 -5.07
CA ASP A 76 -1.44 -11.79 -6.34
C ASP A 76 -1.57 -10.26 -6.14
N ASP A 77 -2.42 -9.82 -5.20
CA ASP A 77 -2.55 -8.40 -4.84
C ASP A 77 -1.23 -7.86 -4.25
N LEU A 78 -0.60 -8.63 -3.36
CA LEU A 78 0.70 -8.30 -2.78
C LEU A 78 1.80 -8.24 -3.87
N ALA A 79 1.82 -9.20 -4.79
CA ALA A 79 2.79 -9.26 -5.89
C ALA A 79 2.65 -8.05 -6.82
N ALA A 80 1.41 -7.67 -7.17
CA ALA A 80 1.13 -6.49 -7.97
C ALA A 80 1.56 -5.21 -7.24
N ALA A 81 1.34 -5.13 -5.92
CA ALA A 81 1.69 -3.94 -5.13
C ALA A 81 3.20 -3.69 -5.04
N ILE A 82 4.02 -4.75 -4.98
CA ILE A 82 5.49 -4.63 -4.82
C ILE A 82 6.28 -4.87 -6.11
N GLY A 83 5.61 -5.06 -7.25
CA GLY A 83 6.24 -5.35 -8.53
C GLY A 83 7.04 -6.66 -8.52
N SER A 84 6.39 -7.76 -8.14
CA SER A 84 7.01 -9.09 -8.08
C SER A 84 6.06 -10.17 -8.61
N THR A 85 6.43 -11.44 -8.45
CA THR A 85 5.60 -12.58 -8.81
C THR A 85 4.92 -13.18 -7.58
N ARG A 86 3.75 -13.81 -7.78
CA ARG A 86 3.05 -14.56 -6.73
C ARG A 86 3.93 -15.59 -6.05
N MET A 87 4.75 -16.31 -6.83
CA MET A 87 5.66 -17.33 -6.31
C MET A 87 6.70 -16.73 -5.37
N THR A 88 7.30 -15.59 -5.75
CA THR A 88 8.28 -14.90 -4.91
C THR A 88 7.64 -14.41 -3.60
N VAL A 89 6.47 -13.76 -3.69
CA VAL A 89 5.72 -13.32 -2.51
C VAL A 89 5.39 -14.47 -1.57
N ASN A 90 4.92 -15.60 -2.10
CA ASN A 90 4.59 -16.78 -1.29
C ASN A 90 5.82 -17.29 -0.51
N LYS A 91 6.97 -17.41 -1.18
CA LYS A 91 8.22 -17.83 -0.52
C LYS A 91 8.65 -16.86 0.60
N LEU A 92 8.55 -15.56 0.36
CA LEU A 92 8.93 -14.54 1.36
C LEU A 92 7.96 -14.51 2.54
N LEU A 93 6.65 -14.63 2.30
CA LEU A 93 5.66 -14.71 3.38
C LEU A 93 5.91 -15.95 4.26
N ALA A 94 6.20 -17.10 3.66
CA ALA A 94 6.54 -18.30 4.42
C ALA A 94 7.83 -18.15 5.24
N ASP A 95 8.84 -17.44 4.73
CA ASP A 95 10.06 -17.11 5.50
C ASP A 95 9.76 -16.18 6.68
N PHE A 96 9.04 -15.09 6.44
CA PHE A 96 8.65 -14.13 7.47
C PHE A 96 7.80 -14.78 8.56
N GLU A 97 6.85 -15.64 8.19
CA GLU A 97 6.02 -16.39 9.13
C GLU A 97 6.84 -17.38 9.96
N LYS A 98 7.71 -18.17 9.32
CA LYS A 98 8.61 -19.11 10.01
C LYS A 98 9.51 -18.42 11.03
N ARG A 99 9.91 -17.18 10.76
CA ARG A 99 10.74 -16.34 11.63
C ARG A 99 9.93 -15.55 12.67
N GLY A 100 8.59 -15.66 12.66
CA GLY A 100 7.71 -15.00 13.61
C GLY A 100 7.52 -13.49 13.39
N LEU A 101 7.86 -12.96 12.22
CA LEU A 101 7.67 -11.53 11.89
C LEU A 101 6.19 -11.24 11.60
N ILE A 102 5.51 -12.19 10.98
CA ILE A 102 4.11 -12.10 10.57
C ILE A 102 3.38 -13.40 10.90
N ASP A 103 2.06 -13.34 10.80
CA ASP A 103 1.14 -14.46 10.92
C ASP A 103 0.19 -14.42 9.72
N VAL A 104 0.08 -15.54 8.98
CA VAL A 104 -0.67 -15.61 7.73
C VAL A 104 -1.92 -16.48 7.91
N GLU A 105 -3.07 -15.84 8.10
CA GLU A 105 -4.36 -16.52 8.23
C GLU A 105 -5.21 -16.36 6.95
N ARG A 106 -5.30 -17.43 6.15
CA ARG A 106 -6.09 -17.50 4.89
C ARG A 106 -5.73 -16.40 3.87
N ARG A 107 -6.35 -15.23 3.99
CA ARG A 107 -6.19 -14.05 3.11
C ARG A 107 -5.75 -12.81 3.89
N ASN A 108 -5.43 -12.95 5.16
CA ASN A 108 -4.99 -11.85 6.02
C ASN A 108 -3.54 -12.10 6.43
N VAL A 109 -2.74 -11.04 6.38
CA VAL A 109 -1.39 -11.03 6.93
C VAL A 109 -1.39 -10.08 8.11
N ARG A 110 -1.02 -10.57 9.29
CA ARG A 110 -0.88 -9.77 10.51
C ARG A 110 0.59 -9.61 10.83
N VAL A 111 1.03 -8.38 11.07
CA VAL A 111 2.39 -8.10 11.56
C VAL A 111 2.43 -8.43 13.05
N ILE A 112 3.36 -9.30 13.45
CA ILE A 112 3.54 -9.74 14.84
C ILE A 112 4.66 -8.94 15.51
N ASP A 113 5.78 -8.77 14.80
CA ASP A 113 6.91 -7.98 15.29
C ASP A 113 7.29 -6.90 14.27
N GLU A 114 6.80 -5.69 14.51
CA GLU A 114 7.05 -4.52 13.66
C GLU A 114 8.54 -4.16 13.63
N ALA A 115 9.25 -4.32 14.75
CA ALA A 115 10.65 -3.96 14.86
C ALA A 115 11.55 -4.93 14.08
N LEU A 116 11.27 -6.23 14.14
CA LEU A 116 11.97 -7.22 13.34
C LEU A 116 11.65 -7.08 11.85
N LEU A 117 10.39 -6.84 11.50
CA LEU A 117 10.00 -6.63 10.10
C LEU A 117 10.64 -5.36 9.52
N LEU A 118 10.78 -4.29 10.31
CA LEU A 118 11.48 -3.07 9.90
C LEU A 118 12.96 -3.33 9.58
N ARG A 119 13.62 -4.27 10.26
CA ARG A 119 15.02 -4.65 9.99
C ARG A 119 15.20 -5.38 8.65
N GLU A 120 14.13 -5.86 8.04
CA GLU A 120 14.15 -6.43 6.69
C GLU A 120 14.14 -5.35 5.61
N VAL A 121 13.79 -4.10 5.93
CA VAL A 121 13.83 -2.98 4.97
C VAL A 121 15.28 -2.50 4.86
N ARG A 122 16.00 -2.99 3.86
CA ARG A 122 17.40 -2.63 3.60
C ARG A 122 17.58 -2.12 2.15
N PRO A 123 18.33 -1.03 1.95
CA PRO A 123 18.75 -0.62 0.61
C PRO A 123 19.80 -1.57 0.03
#